data_AF-A0A2D4HKH5-F1
#
_entry.id   AF-A0A2D4HKH5-F1
#
_cell.length_a   1.000
_cell.length_b   1.000
_cell.length_c   1.000
_cell.angle_alpha   90.00
_cell.angle_beta   90.00
_cell.angle_gamma   90.00
#
_symmetry.space_group_name_H-M   'P 1'
#
loop_
_entity.id
_entity.type
_entity.pdbx_description
1 polymer ?
#
loop_
_entity_poly.entity_id
_entity_poly.type
_entity_poly.pdbx_seq_one_letter_code
_entity_poly.pdbx_strand_id
1 'polypeptide(L)'
;MDAEKNPFFLSVVLSDQNNQRVPQYRAILWRKTGTQKICLPYSPTKTLSVKSILSAMNLDKFEKGPREILHPEIQKDLLVLEEQEGSVNFKFGILYAKDGQLTDDEMFSNETGSETFQRLLSLLGDTVTLKGWTGYRGGLDTKNDTTGISSIYTVYQGHEIMFHVSTMLPYSKENKQQVERKRHIGNDIVTIVFQEGEETSPAFKPSMIRSHFTHIFALVRYNKQSDSYRLKIFSEESVPLFGPPLPSPPVFTDHQEFRDFLLVKLINGEKATLETPTFAQKRQRTIDMLIRSLYQDLMPDMHKNMLN
;
A
#
# COMPACT_ATOMS: atom_id res chain seq x y z
N MET A 1 16.52 -22.91 -10.20
CA MET A 1 16.81 -21.70 -11.00
C MET A 1 16.22 -21.89 -12.38
N ASP A 2 15.71 -20.82 -12.98
CA ASP A 2 15.25 -20.81 -14.37
C ASP A 2 16.45 -20.82 -15.35
N ALA A 3 16.18 -20.75 -16.66
CA ALA A 3 17.21 -20.73 -17.69
C ALA A 3 18.10 -19.47 -17.67
N GLU A 4 17.67 -18.40 -17.00
CA GLU A 4 18.43 -17.15 -16.82
C GLU A 4 19.18 -17.13 -15.47
N LYS A 5 19.24 -18.26 -14.75
CA LYS A 5 19.82 -18.37 -13.40
C LYS A 5 19.13 -17.50 -12.35
N ASN A 6 17.85 -17.19 -12.53
CA ASN A 6 17.05 -16.59 -11.47
C ASN A 6 16.50 -17.69 -10.54
N PRO A 7 16.63 -17.53 -9.22
CA PRO A 7 15.98 -18.42 -8.27
C PRO A 7 14.46 -18.25 -8.31
N PHE A 8 13.75 -19.33 -8.00
CA PHE A 8 12.30 -19.35 -7.83
C PHE A 8 11.96 -20.39 -6.76
N PHE A 9 10.82 -20.21 -6.11
CA PHE A 9 10.27 -21.18 -5.17
C PHE A 9 8.90 -21.64 -5.66
N LEU A 10 8.59 -22.91 -5.47
CA LEU A 10 7.29 -23.48 -5.80
C LEU A 10 6.77 -24.24 -4.59
N SER A 11 5.55 -23.92 -4.17
CA SER A 11 4.79 -24.71 -3.22
C SER A 11 3.62 -25.36 -3.96
N VAL A 12 3.43 -26.66 -3.77
CA VAL A 12 2.30 -27.41 -4.33
C VAL A 12 1.65 -28.19 -3.21
N VAL A 13 0.35 -27.96 -3.01
CA VAL A 13 -0.46 -28.69 -2.04
C VAL A 13 -1.62 -29.34 -2.76
N LEU A 14 -1.90 -30.61 -2.43
CA LEU A 14 -3.15 -31.25 -2.79
C LEU A 14 -4.19 -30.86 -1.72
N SER A 15 -5.22 -30.10 -2.10
CA SER A 15 -6.27 -29.76 -1.13
C SER A 15 -7.26 -30.90 -1.01
N ASP A 16 -7.36 -31.49 0.19
CA ASP A 16 -8.37 -32.48 0.53
C ASP A 16 -9.76 -31.82 0.68
N GLN A 17 -10.80 -32.62 0.40
CA GLN A 17 -12.20 -32.28 0.16
C GLN A 17 -12.99 -31.62 1.31
N ASN A 18 -12.43 -30.68 2.07
CA ASN A 18 -13.24 -30.01 3.08
C ASN A 18 -14.12 -28.91 2.42
N ASN A 19 -15.41 -29.25 2.27
CA ASN A 19 -16.58 -28.47 1.81
C ASN A 19 -16.91 -28.43 0.30
N GLN A 20 -17.31 -29.58 -0.27
CA GLN A 20 -18.06 -29.70 -1.54
C GLN A 20 -17.29 -29.45 -2.86
N ARG A 21 -15.94 -29.50 -2.88
CA ARG A 21 -15.14 -29.32 -4.12
C ARG A 21 -14.32 -30.56 -4.49
N VAL A 22 -14.22 -30.82 -5.79
CA VAL A 22 -13.31 -31.81 -6.42
C VAL A 22 -11.87 -31.56 -5.94
N PRO A 23 -11.04 -32.59 -5.67
CA PRO A 23 -9.66 -32.40 -5.28
C PRO A 23 -8.87 -31.59 -6.33
N GLN A 24 -7.97 -30.73 -5.86
CA GLN A 24 -7.21 -29.81 -6.72
C GLN A 24 -5.78 -29.68 -6.24
N TYR A 25 -4.86 -29.54 -7.18
CA TYR A 25 -3.54 -29.00 -6.90
C TYR A 25 -3.65 -27.48 -6.74
N ARG A 26 -3.17 -26.97 -5.61
CA ARG A 26 -2.96 -25.53 -5.41
C ARG A 26 -1.47 -25.27 -5.46
N ALA A 27 -1.06 -24.43 -6.40
CA ALA A 27 0.34 -24.11 -6.60
C ALA A 27 0.59 -22.60 -6.45
N ILE A 28 1.66 -22.26 -5.73
CA ILE A 28 2.17 -20.89 -5.58
C ILE A 28 3.61 -20.89 -6.07
N LEU A 29 3.91 -20.00 -7.03
CA LEU A 29 5.22 -19.82 -7.63
C LEU A 29 5.72 -18.40 -7.35
N TRP A 30 6.82 -18.30 -6.60
CA TRP A 30 7.50 -17.04 -6.32
C TRP A 30 8.65 -16.83 -7.31
N ARG A 31 8.65 -15.69 -8.01
CA ARG A 31 9.70 -15.28 -8.96
C ARG A 31 10.09 -13.83 -8.73
N LYS A 32 11.21 -13.40 -9.32
CA LYS A 32 11.60 -11.98 -9.35
C LYS A 32 10.49 -11.06 -9.89
N THR A 33 9.63 -11.56 -10.77
CA THR A 33 8.50 -10.82 -11.37
C THR A 33 7.24 -10.80 -10.50
N GLY A 34 7.26 -11.43 -9.32
CA GLY A 34 6.12 -11.57 -8.42
C GLY A 34 5.60 -13.01 -8.29
N THR A 35 4.56 -13.16 -7.47
CA THR A 35 3.94 -14.43 -7.10
C THR A 35 2.79 -14.76 -8.03
N GLN A 36 2.77 -15.99 -8.52
CA GLN A 36 1.67 -16.52 -9.32
C GLN A 36 0.99 -17.65 -8.56
N LYS A 37 -0.35 -17.65 -8.55
CA LYS A 37 -1.17 -18.67 -7.88
C LYS A 37 -2.07 -19.33 -8.91
N ILE A 38 -2.10 -20.65 -8.95
CA ILE A 38 -2.99 -21.42 -9.83
C ILE A 38 -3.66 -22.57 -9.07
N CYS A 39 -4.85 -22.95 -9.54
CA CYS A 39 -5.54 -24.16 -9.13
C CYS A 39 -5.70 -25.06 -10.35
N LEU A 40 -5.27 -26.32 -10.23
CA LEU A 40 -5.35 -27.32 -11.29
C LEU A 40 -6.18 -28.52 -10.83
N PRO A 41 -6.98 -29.14 -11.71
CA PRO A 41 -7.76 -30.32 -11.35
C PRO A 41 -6.83 -31.48 -10.99
N TYR A 42 -7.17 -32.20 -9.91
CA TYR A 42 -6.51 -33.46 -9.56
C TYR A 42 -7.33 -34.65 -10.09
N SER A 43 -6.63 -35.60 -10.71
CA SER A 43 -7.18 -36.91 -11.06
C SER A 43 -6.26 -38.01 -10.54
N PRO A 44 -6.77 -39.00 -9.78
CA PRO A 44 -5.98 -40.16 -9.35
C PRO A 44 -5.37 -40.93 -10.53
N THR A 45 -6.03 -40.93 -11.69
CA THR A 45 -5.57 -41.63 -12.90
C THR A 45 -4.58 -40.82 -13.74
N LYS A 46 -4.46 -39.51 -13.48
CA LYS A 46 -3.59 -38.60 -14.24
C LYS A 46 -3.01 -37.53 -13.32
N THR A 47 -2.08 -37.94 -12.46
CA THR A 47 -1.36 -37.04 -11.56
C THR A 47 -0.45 -36.09 -12.35
N LEU A 48 -0.37 -34.83 -11.94
CA LEU A 48 0.50 -33.85 -12.57
C LEU A 48 1.90 -33.88 -11.93
N SER A 49 2.93 -33.87 -12.77
CA SER A 49 4.31 -33.69 -12.31
C SER A 49 4.59 -32.22 -11.96
N VAL A 50 5.61 -31.96 -11.14
CA VAL A 50 6.08 -30.60 -10.86
C VAL A 50 6.39 -29.83 -12.16
N LYS A 51 6.98 -30.49 -13.16
CA LYS A 51 7.26 -29.89 -14.47
C LYS A 51 5.99 -29.48 -15.21
N SER A 52 4.94 -30.31 -15.16
CA SER A 52 3.64 -30.00 -15.76
C SER A 52 2.95 -28.82 -15.08
N ILE A 53 3.06 -28.72 -13.76
CA ILE A 53 2.52 -27.59 -12.98
C ILE A 53 3.29 -26.31 -13.33
N LEU A 54 4.62 -26.35 -13.36
CA LEU A 54 5.44 -25.20 -13.77
C LEU A 54 5.16 -24.75 -15.20
N SER A 55 4.94 -25.69 -16.13
CA SER A 55 4.53 -25.39 -17.50
C SER A 55 3.19 -24.65 -17.56
N ALA A 56 2.21 -25.06 -16.75
CA ALA A 56 0.94 -24.35 -16.60
C ALA A 56 1.09 -22.92 -16.00
N MET A 57 2.24 -22.61 -15.40
CA MET A 57 2.62 -21.28 -14.88
C MET A 57 3.58 -20.53 -15.82
N ASN A 58 3.70 -20.99 -17.07
CA ASN A 58 4.59 -20.45 -18.11
C ASN A 58 6.07 -20.50 -17.71
N LEU A 59 6.51 -21.58 -17.04
CA LEU A 59 7.91 -21.82 -16.69
C LEU A 59 8.39 -23.18 -17.22
N ASP A 60 8.74 -23.21 -18.51
CA ASP A 60 9.13 -24.46 -19.20
C ASP A 60 10.64 -24.72 -19.22
N LYS A 61 11.47 -23.69 -18.99
CA LYS A 61 12.93 -23.75 -19.15
C LYS A 61 13.65 -23.54 -17.82
N PHE A 62 14.41 -24.54 -17.40
CA PHE A 62 15.25 -24.52 -16.19
C PHE A 62 16.51 -25.38 -16.41
N GLU A 63 17.66 -24.95 -15.87
CA GLU A 63 18.94 -25.65 -16.04
C GLU A 63 18.94 -27.06 -15.40
N LYS A 64 18.37 -27.16 -14.19
CA LYS A 64 18.23 -28.40 -13.42
C LYS A 64 16.82 -28.44 -12.86
N GLY A 65 16.26 -29.64 -12.74
CA GLY A 65 14.93 -29.84 -12.16
C GLY A 65 14.80 -29.22 -10.76
N PRO A 66 13.60 -28.78 -10.35
CA PRO A 66 13.35 -28.28 -9.01
C PRO A 66 13.82 -29.29 -7.95
N ARG A 67 14.42 -28.78 -6.88
CA ARG A 67 14.83 -29.59 -5.73
C ARG A 67 13.83 -29.40 -4.61
N GLU A 68 13.55 -30.49 -3.90
CA GLU A 68 12.75 -30.45 -2.69
C GLU A 68 13.52 -29.74 -1.57
N ILE A 69 12.81 -28.95 -0.77
CA ILE A 69 13.39 -28.19 0.35
C ILE A 69 12.69 -28.64 1.64
N LEU A 70 13.46 -29.18 2.57
CA LEU A 70 12.98 -29.72 3.86
C LEU A 70 13.41 -28.81 5.02
N HIS A 71 13.21 -27.50 4.87
CA HIS A 71 13.58 -26.51 5.90
C HIS A 71 12.33 -26.03 6.64
N PRO A 72 12.25 -26.14 7.97
CA PRO A 72 11.02 -25.84 8.73
C PRO A 72 10.61 -24.35 8.64
N GLU A 73 11.57 -23.42 8.60
CA GLU A 73 11.27 -21.98 8.58
C GLU A 73 10.89 -21.44 7.19
N ILE A 74 11.03 -22.24 6.11
CA ILE A 74 10.80 -21.73 4.74
C ILE A 74 9.38 -21.17 4.55
N GLN A 75 8.39 -21.73 5.25
CA GLN A 75 7.02 -21.24 5.16
C GLN A 75 6.89 -19.81 5.67
N LYS A 76 7.62 -19.47 6.74
CA LYS A 76 7.64 -18.13 7.32
C LYS A 76 8.35 -17.15 6.38
N ASP A 77 9.47 -17.54 5.79
CA ASP A 77 10.21 -16.68 4.86
C ASP A 77 9.44 -16.43 3.55
N LEU A 78 8.75 -17.46 3.04
CA LEU A 78 7.88 -17.33 1.87
C LEU A 78 6.65 -16.45 2.16
N LEU A 79 6.10 -16.52 3.38
CA LEU A 79 5.02 -15.63 3.80
C LEU A 79 5.48 -14.17 3.81
N VAL A 80 6.69 -13.90 4.30
CA VAL A 80 7.28 -12.54 4.26
C VAL A 80 7.40 -12.05 2.82
N LEU A 81 7.79 -12.90 1.86
CA LEU A 81 7.82 -12.53 0.43
C LEU A 81 6.43 -12.14 -0.11
N GLU A 82 5.39 -12.90 0.22
CA GLU A 82 4.01 -12.56 -0.18
C GLU A 82 3.53 -11.25 0.44
N GLU A 83 3.87 -10.99 1.71
CA GLU A 83 3.56 -9.73 2.39
C GLU A 83 4.29 -8.53 1.76
N GLN A 84 5.45 -8.73 1.11
CA GLN A 84 6.11 -7.65 0.37
C GLN A 84 5.46 -7.34 -0.99
N GLU A 85 4.66 -8.26 -1.54
CA GLU A 85 4.04 -8.08 -2.85
C GLU A 85 2.78 -7.21 -2.84
N GLY A 86 2.21 -6.95 -1.66
CA GLY A 86 1.09 -6.02 -1.49
C GLY A 86 1.21 -5.21 -0.21
N SER A 87 0.82 -3.93 -0.24
CA SER A 87 0.60 -3.19 1.01
C SER A 87 -0.53 -3.86 1.78
N VAL A 88 -0.20 -4.53 2.89
CA VAL A 88 -1.17 -5.00 3.87
C VAL A 88 -1.67 -3.82 4.71
N ASN A 89 -0.78 -2.85 4.97
CA ASN A 89 -1.06 -1.66 5.75
C ASN A 89 -0.78 -0.41 4.91
N PHE A 90 -1.53 0.65 5.17
CA PHE A 90 -1.51 1.88 4.37
C PHE A 90 -1.16 3.08 5.24
N LYS A 91 -0.54 4.07 4.60
CA LYS A 91 -0.31 5.37 5.18
C LYS A 91 -0.74 6.46 4.22
N PHE A 92 -1.55 7.39 4.71
CA PHE A 92 -2.12 8.44 3.87
C PHE A 92 -1.86 9.81 4.50
N GLY A 93 -1.45 10.76 3.68
CA GLY A 93 -1.33 12.15 4.10
C GLY A 93 -2.70 12.78 4.32
N ILE A 94 -2.85 13.64 5.32
CA ILE A 94 -3.97 14.57 5.43
C ILE A 94 -3.42 15.98 5.54
N LEU A 95 -3.65 16.79 4.51
CA LEU A 95 -3.25 18.18 4.45
C LEU A 95 -4.48 19.08 4.64
N TYR A 96 -4.39 19.98 5.62
CA TYR A 96 -5.40 21.01 5.84
C TYR A 96 -5.06 22.29 5.04
N ALA A 97 -5.98 22.72 4.19
CA ALA A 97 -5.87 23.94 3.40
C ALA A 97 -6.98 24.92 3.78
N LYS A 98 -6.59 26.05 4.36
CA LYS A 98 -7.51 27.16 4.67
C LYS A 98 -7.97 27.85 3.39
N ASP A 99 -9.09 28.56 3.48
CA ASP A 99 -9.60 29.33 2.37
C ASP A 99 -8.56 30.36 1.87
N GLY A 100 -8.42 30.45 0.56
CA GLY A 100 -7.47 31.34 -0.11
C GLY A 100 -6.00 30.89 -0.11
N GLN A 101 -5.61 29.79 0.55
CA GLN A 101 -4.22 29.29 0.47
C GLN A 101 -3.91 28.69 -0.90
N LEU A 102 -2.74 29.02 -1.46
CA LEU A 102 -2.35 28.62 -2.82
C LEU A 102 -0.98 27.92 -2.90
N THR A 103 -0.23 27.92 -1.80
CA THR A 103 1.12 27.33 -1.75
C THR A 103 1.20 26.21 -0.72
N ASP A 104 2.09 25.25 -0.96
CA ASP A 104 2.35 24.17 -0.01
C ASP A 104 2.88 24.70 1.32
N ASP A 105 3.80 25.66 1.32
CA ASP A 105 4.35 26.28 2.53
C ASP A 105 3.26 26.86 3.45
N GLU A 106 2.24 27.52 2.87
CA GLU A 106 1.08 28.03 3.63
C GLU A 106 0.26 26.90 4.26
N MET A 107 -0.06 25.86 3.47
CA MET A 107 -0.87 24.73 3.93
C MET A 107 -0.14 23.92 5.01
N PHE A 108 1.14 23.63 4.83
CA PHE A 108 1.96 22.92 5.82
C PHE A 108 2.24 23.73 7.08
N SER A 109 2.15 25.07 7.03
CA SER A 109 2.33 25.93 8.20
C SER A 109 1.08 26.05 9.07
N ASN A 110 -0.04 25.42 8.70
CA ASN A 110 -1.24 25.42 9.54
C ASN A 110 -1.02 24.62 10.84
N GLU A 111 -1.01 25.31 11.98
CA GLU A 111 -0.86 24.68 13.30
C GLU A 111 -2.16 24.01 13.77
N THR A 112 -3.30 24.62 13.47
CA THR A 112 -4.63 24.13 13.88
C THR A 112 -5.55 24.02 12.68
N GLY A 113 -6.49 23.07 12.77
CA GLY A 113 -7.58 22.92 11.81
C GLY A 113 -8.92 23.36 12.40
N SER A 114 -9.92 23.59 11.53
CA SER A 114 -11.26 23.98 11.97
C SER A 114 -12.08 22.84 12.56
N GLU A 115 -13.23 23.17 13.14
CA GLU A 115 -14.21 22.19 13.62
C GLU A 115 -14.62 21.19 12.53
N THR A 116 -14.83 21.65 11.29
CA THR A 116 -15.22 20.76 10.18
C THR A 116 -14.07 19.86 9.73
N PHE A 117 -12.82 20.31 9.87
CA PHE A 117 -11.66 19.45 9.68
C PHE A 117 -11.58 18.38 10.77
N GLN A 118 -11.78 18.76 12.04
CA GLN A 118 -11.81 17.81 13.15
C GLN A 118 -12.94 16.78 13.02
N ARG A 119 -14.10 17.17 12.47
CA ARG A 119 -15.19 16.24 12.14
C ARG A 119 -14.77 15.22 11.10
N LEU A 120 -14.05 15.63 10.04
CA LEU A 120 -13.48 14.67 9.07
C LEU A 120 -12.49 13.73 9.75
N LEU A 121 -11.56 14.24 10.57
CA LEU A 121 -10.57 13.40 11.24
C LEU A 121 -11.24 12.33 12.12
N SER A 122 -12.25 12.72 12.89
CA SER A 122 -13.03 11.82 13.75
C SER A 122 -13.84 10.80 12.95
N LEU A 123 -14.26 11.15 11.74
CA LEU A 123 -14.95 10.23 10.83
C LEU A 123 -13.97 9.19 10.26
N LEU A 124 -12.73 9.56 9.96
CA LEU A 124 -11.76 8.67 9.32
C LEU A 124 -11.23 7.59 10.27
N GLY A 125 -11.04 7.92 11.54
CA GLY A 125 -10.53 6.98 12.53
C GLY A 125 -10.41 7.56 13.92
N ASP A 126 -9.80 6.76 14.79
CA ASP A 126 -9.61 7.10 16.20
C ASP A 126 -8.32 7.90 16.39
N THR A 127 -8.34 8.83 17.35
CA THR A 127 -7.10 9.48 17.80
C THR A 127 -6.32 8.53 18.68
N VAL A 128 -5.09 8.22 18.29
CA VAL A 128 -4.18 7.33 19.03
C VAL A 128 -2.96 8.10 19.54
N THR A 129 -2.52 7.79 20.74
CA THR A 129 -1.24 8.30 21.27
C THR A 129 -0.09 7.55 20.63
N LEU A 130 0.89 8.28 20.07
CA LEU A 130 2.02 7.67 19.36
C LEU A 130 3.01 7.01 20.31
N LYS A 131 3.25 7.63 21.47
CA LYS A 131 4.15 7.08 22.48
C LYS A 131 3.67 5.72 22.98
N GLY A 132 4.48 4.69 22.78
CA GLY A 132 4.13 3.32 23.16
C GLY A 132 3.12 2.65 22.22
N TRP A 133 2.78 3.26 21.07
CA TRP A 133 1.91 2.64 20.07
C TRP A 133 2.53 1.35 19.52
N THR A 134 1.74 0.27 19.55
CA THR A 134 2.17 -1.08 19.12
C THR A 134 1.64 -1.49 17.75
N GLY A 135 0.64 -0.78 17.21
CA GLY A 135 0.08 -1.05 15.90
C GLY A 135 0.95 -0.51 14.76
N TYR A 136 0.45 -0.61 13.52
CA TYR A 136 1.14 -0.04 12.37
C TYR A 136 1.34 1.48 12.56
N ARG A 137 2.60 1.92 12.48
CA ARG A 137 3.01 3.30 12.80
C ARG A 137 3.20 4.21 11.59
N GLY A 138 3.11 3.70 10.36
CA GLY A 138 3.27 4.53 9.15
C GLY A 138 4.63 5.22 8.96
N GLY A 139 5.62 4.96 9.82
CA GLY A 139 6.89 5.69 9.87
C GLY A 139 6.93 6.86 10.86
N LEU A 140 5.88 7.02 11.68
CA LEU A 140 5.86 7.93 12.82
C LEU A 140 6.70 7.38 13.99
N ASP A 141 7.25 8.28 14.79
CA ASP A 141 7.99 7.97 16.00
C ASP A 141 7.04 7.61 17.15
N THR A 142 7.30 6.46 17.76
CA THR A 142 6.52 5.93 18.88
C THR A 142 7.29 5.93 20.21
N LYS A 143 8.48 6.53 20.24
CA LYS A 143 9.39 6.50 21.40
C LYS A 143 9.65 7.88 21.98
N ASN A 144 9.98 8.86 21.14
CA ASN A 144 10.55 10.13 21.57
C ASN A 144 9.69 11.35 21.18
N ASP A 145 8.44 11.14 20.76
CA ASP A 145 7.48 12.18 20.40
C ASP A 145 7.97 13.13 19.27
N THR A 146 8.96 12.70 18.48
CA THR A 146 9.61 13.53 17.44
C THR A 146 8.73 13.77 16.21
N THR A 147 7.62 13.03 16.07
CA THR A 147 6.63 13.18 15.00
C THR A 147 5.26 13.56 15.55
N GLY A 148 5.22 14.21 16.70
CA GLY A 148 3.99 14.59 17.40
C GLY A 148 3.60 13.58 18.48
N ILE A 149 2.54 13.90 19.21
CA ILE A 149 2.07 13.12 20.37
C ILE A 149 0.96 12.13 20.02
N SER A 150 0.21 12.41 18.95
CA SER A 150 -0.95 11.64 18.54
C SER A 150 -1.12 11.68 17.03
N SER A 151 -1.87 10.72 16.48
CA SER A 151 -2.34 10.75 15.10
C SER A 151 -3.72 10.11 14.97
N ILE A 152 -4.26 10.07 13.75
CA ILE A 152 -5.49 9.34 13.43
C ILE A 152 -5.12 7.97 12.87
N TYR A 153 -5.82 6.93 13.33
CA TYR A 153 -5.61 5.55 12.93
C TYR A 153 -6.95 4.82 12.79
N THR A 154 -7.03 3.86 11.87
CA THR A 154 -8.17 2.95 11.77
C THR A 154 -7.74 1.59 11.24
N VAL A 155 -8.51 0.56 11.57
CA VAL A 155 -8.51 -0.71 10.83
C VAL A 155 -9.71 -0.74 9.90
N TYR A 156 -9.50 -1.08 8.63
CA TYR A 156 -10.56 -1.17 7.64
C TYR A 156 -10.39 -2.45 6.81
N GLN A 157 -11.37 -3.36 6.87
CA GLN A 157 -11.35 -4.64 6.14
C GLN A 157 -10.05 -5.44 6.35
N GLY A 158 -9.50 -5.42 7.56
CA GLY A 158 -8.25 -6.10 7.92
C GLY A 158 -6.97 -5.34 7.57
N HIS A 159 -7.07 -4.15 6.96
CA HIS A 159 -5.93 -3.28 6.69
C HIS A 159 -5.77 -2.24 7.79
N GLU A 160 -4.57 -2.12 8.36
CA GLU A 160 -4.26 -1.00 9.27
C GLU A 160 -3.93 0.25 8.45
N ILE A 161 -4.47 1.39 8.85
CA ILE A 161 -4.29 2.67 8.16
C ILE A 161 -3.81 3.72 9.17
N MET A 162 -2.61 4.25 8.94
CA MET A 162 -2.06 5.37 9.71
C MET A 162 -2.16 6.65 8.89
N PHE A 163 -2.76 7.70 9.44
CA PHE A 163 -2.82 9.00 8.77
C PHE A 163 -1.66 9.89 9.21
N HIS A 164 -1.05 10.61 8.27
CA HIS A 164 -0.10 11.68 8.57
C HIS A 164 -0.84 13.01 8.51
N VAL A 165 -1.36 13.46 9.66
CA VAL A 165 -2.17 14.68 9.72
C VAL A 165 -1.29 15.92 9.88
N SER A 166 -1.36 16.85 8.93
CA SER A 166 -0.46 18.01 8.86
C SER A 166 -0.45 18.82 10.15
N THR A 167 -1.61 19.01 10.79
CA THR A 167 -1.76 19.77 12.04
C THR A 167 -1.34 19.01 13.30
N MET A 168 -1.19 17.67 13.23
CA MET A 168 -0.73 16.84 14.36
C MET A 168 0.77 16.54 14.32
N LEU A 169 1.41 16.77 13.17
CA LEU A 169 2.87 16.71 13.02
C LEU A 169 3.52 17.97 13.62
N PRO A 170 4.78 17.90 14.11
CA PRO A 170 5.45 19.04 14.73
C PRO A 170 5.55 20.23 13.78
N TYR A 171 5.38 21.42 14.35
CA TYR A 171 5.53 22.70 13.67
C TYR A 171 6.82 23.38 14.13
N SER A 172 7.54 24.03 13.21
CA SER A 172 8.67 24.91 13.55
C SER A 172 8.50 26.27 12.88
N LYS A 173 8.44 27.34 13.69
CA LYS A 173 8.31 28.71 13.19
C LYS A 173 9.52 29.15 12.36
N GLU A 174 10.68 28.61 12.71
CA GLU A 174 11.98 28.89 12.10
C GLU A 174 12.10 28.22 10.72
N ASN A 175 11.36 27.13 10.49
CA ASN A 175 11.37 26.37 9.25
C ASN A 175 10.13 26.67 8.40
N LYS A 176 10.17 27.74 7.61
CA LYS A 176 9.05 28.11 6.71
C LYS A 176 8.60 26.99 5.77
N GLN A 177 9.51 26.09 5.38
CA GLN A 177 9.19 24.97 4.49
C GLN A 177 8.55 23.78 5.23
N GLN A 178 8.54 23.78 6.57
CA GLN A 178 8.02 22.69 7.39
C GLN A 178 8.52 21.31 6.93
N VAL A 179 9.83 21.19 6.73
CA VAL A 179 10.49 20.01 6.13
C VAL A 179 10.08 18.71 6.81
N GLU A 180 9.94 18.71 8.15
CA GLU A 180 9.51 17.51 8.88
C GLU A 180 8.10 17.06 8.50
N ARG A 181 7.14 17.99 8.33
CA ARG A 181 5.79 17.68 7.87
C ARG A 181 5.79 17.17 6.43
N LYS A 182 6.55 17.84 5.55
CA LYS A 182 6.74 17.44 4.15
C LYS A 182 7.44 16.09 4.03
N ARG A 183 8.35 15.73 4.93
CA ARG A 183 9.03 14.43 4.94
C ARG A 183 8.07 13.27 5.16
N HIS A 184 7.00 13.46 5.93
CA HIS A 184 6.00 12.43 6.13
C HIS A 184 4.96 12.48 4.99
N ILE A 185 4.19 13.56 4.90
CA ILE A 185 3.07 13.69 3.94
C ILE A 185 3.55 13.69 2.49
N GLY A 186 4.64 14.41 2.21
CA GLY A 186 5.21 14.49 0.87
C GLY A 186 5.83 13.17 0.40
N ASN A 187 6.02 12.17 1.27
CA ASN A 187 6.45 10.82 0.91
C ASN A 187 5.29 9.82 0.87
N ASP A 188 4.05 10.27 1.12
CA ASP A 188 2.87 9.43 0.97
C ASP A 188 2.41 9.43 -0.49
N ILE A 189 2.03 8.25 -0.97
CA ILE A 189 1.56 8.04 -2.34
C ILE A 189 0.22 8.76 -2.56
N VAL A 190 -0.65 8.68 -1.55
CA VAL A 190 -1.99 9.25 -1.57
C VAL A 190 -2.13 10.27 -0.44
N THR A 191 -2.60 11.48 -0.76
CA THR A 191 -2.86 12.54 0.20
C THR A 191 -4.29 13.05 0.11
N ILE A 192 -5.01 13.04 1.22
CA ILE A 192 -6.27 13.76 1.38
C ILE A 192 -5.96 15.24 1.58
N VAL A 193 -6.58 16.11 0.79
CA VAL A 193 -6.53 17.56 0.99
C VAL A 193 -7.90 18.00 1.46
N PHE A 194 -8.01 18.41 2.72
CA PHE A 194 -9.23 19.04 3.21
C PHE A 194 -9.16 20.53 2.92
N GLN A 195 -9.98 20.98 1.99
CA GLN A 195 -10.02 22.38 1.57
C GLN A 195 -11.22 23.10 2.17
N GLU A 196 -10.94 24.22 2.83
CA GLU A 196 -11.94 25.19 3.25
C GLU A 196 -12.28 26.19 2.15
N GLY A 197 -13.38 26.92 2.38
CA GLY A 197 -13.92 27.89 1.43
C GLY A 197 -15.11 27.35 0.65
N GLU A 198 -15.68 28.21 -0.18
CA GLU A 198 -16.85 27.90 -0.98
C GLU A 198 -16.46 27.30 -2.35
N GLU A 199 -17.43 26.84 -3.15
CA GLU A 199 -17.16 26.38 -4.51
C GLU A 199 -16.50 27.45 -5.40
N THR A 200 -16.74 28.72 -5.09
CA THR A 200 -16.17 29.90 -5.76
C THR A 200 -14.70 30.16 -5.36
N SER A 201 -14.23 29.62 -4.24
CA SER A 201 -12.84 29.76 -3.81
C SER A 201 -11.87 29.06 -4.77
N PRO A 202 -10.65 29.60 -4.98
CA PRO A 202 -9.64 28.99 -5.83
C PRO A 202 -9.48 27.49 -5.55
N ALA A 203 -9.68 26.65 -6.55
CA ALA A 203 -9.59 25.20 -6.37
C ALA A 203 -8.13 24.78 -6.16
N PHE A 204 -7.90 23.88 -5.19
CA PHE A 204 -6.64 23.17 -5.07
C PHE A 204 -6.25 22.55 -6.41
N LYS A 205 -4.98 22.68 -6.78
CA LYS A 205 -4.38 22.01 -7.94
C LYS A 205 -3.21 21.17 -7.46
N PRO A 206 -3.02 19.93 -7.96
CA PRO A 206 -1.86 19.10 -7.60
C PRO A 206 -0.51 19.82 -7.74
N SER A 207 -0.38 20.70 -8.75
CA SER A 207 0.84 21.51 -8.98
C SER A 207 1.20 22.46 -7.82
N MET A 208 0.30 22.70 -6.87
CA MET A 208 0.56 23.51 -5.68
C MET A 208 1.44 22.76 -4.66
N ILE A 209 1.48 21.42 -4.71
CA ILE A 209 2.30 20.58 -3.83
C ILE A 209 3.50 20.06 -4.61
N ARG A 210 4.71 20.36 -4.14
CA ARG A 210 5.95 19.83 -4.73
C ARG A 210 6.33 18.51 -4.07
N SER A 211 5.94 17.40 -4.67
CA SER A 211 6.35 16.06 -4.24
C SER A 211 6.67 15.17 -5.44
N HIS A 212 7.68 14.31 -5.30
CA HIS A 212 7.99 13.23 -6.24
C HIS A 212 7.33 11.90 -5.90
N PHE A 213 6.65 11.82 -4.75
CA PHE A 213 6.08 10.58 -4.23
C PHE A 213 4.56 10.61 -4.17
N THR A 214 3.93 11.79 -4.10
CA THR A 214 2.48 11.90 -4.08
C THR A 214 1.93 11.83 -5.49
N HIS A 215 1.26 10.72 -5.81
CA HIS A 215 0.70 10.46 -7.14
C HIS A 215 -0.82 10.69 -7.19
N ILE A 216 -1.48 10.70 -6.02
CA ILE A 216 -2.93 10.85 -5.92
C ILE A 216 -3.29 11.88 -4.84
N PHE A 217 -4.18 12.81 -5.19
CA PHE A 217 -4.82 13.74 -4.25
C PHE A 217 -6.32 13.49 -4.18
N ALA A 218 -6.83 13.30 -2.97
CA ALA A 218 -8.27 13.26 -2.67
C ALA A 218 -8.69 14.60 -2.05
N LEU A 219 -9.22 15.50 -2.87
CA LEU A 219 -9.70 16.80 -2.42
C LEU A 219 -11.09 16.65 -1.80
N VAL A 220 -11.18 16.90 -0.50
CA VAL A 220 -12.41 16.84 0.29
C VAL A 220 -12.82 18.24 0.69
N ARG A 221 -14.09 18.58 0.44
CA ARG A 221 -14.74 19.78 0.97
C ARG A 221 -15.99 19.38 1.74
N TYR A 222 -16.28 20.10 2.81
CA TYR A 222 -17.49 19.87 3.60
C TYR A 222 -18.44 21.07 3.45
N ASN A 223 -19.70 20.79 3.08
CA ASN A 223 -20.74 21.80 2.97
C ASN A 223 -21.59 21.79 4.25
N LYS A 224 -21.50 22.87 5.02
CA LYS A 224 -22.24 23.04 6.28
C LYS A 224 -23.76 23.16 6.08
N GLN A 225 -24.21 23.68 4.94
CA GLN A 225 -25.64 23.94 4.69
C GLN A 225 -26.40 22.65 4.38
N SER A 226 -25.78 21.76 3.61
CA SER A 226 -26.36 20.47 3.23
C SER A 226 -25.82 19.28 4.03
N ASP A 227 -24.98 19.55 5.04
CA ASP A 227 -24.29 18.55 5.87
C ASP A 227 -23.66 17.41 5.04
N SER A 228 -22.92 17.78 3.98
CA SER A 228 -22.42 16.81 2.99
C SER A 228 -20.94 16.99 2.67
N TYR A 229 -20.30 15.90 2.27
CA TYR A 229 -18.93 15.89 1.77
C TYR A 229 -18.92 15.86 0.24
N ARG A 230 -18.06 16.66 -0.38
CA ARG A 230 -17.76 16.60 -1.81
C ARG A 230 -16.33 16.10 -2.01
N LEU A 231 -16.16 15.14 -2.91
CA LEU A 231 -14.88 14.54 -3.24
C LEU A 231 -14.47 14.85 -4.68
N LYS A 232 -13.21 15.21 -4.88
CA LYS A 232 -12.57 15.21 -6.21
C LYS A 232 -11.27 14.41 -6.11
N ILE A 233 -10.98 13.61 -7.14
CA ILE A 233 -9.75 12.84 -7.22
C ILE A 233 -8.88 13.42 -8.33
N PHE A 234 -7.61 13.65 -8.00
CA PHE A 234 -6.56 13.91 -8.98
C PHE A 234 -5.57 12.76 -8.90
N SER A 235 -5.15 12.24 -10.04
CA SER A 235 -4.09 11.24 -10.14
C SER A 235 -3.15 11.61 -11.27
N GLU A 236 -1.89 11.19 -11.16
CA GLU A 236 -1.00 11.22 -12.32
C GLU A 236 -1.57 10.36 -13.46
N GLU A 237 -1.26 10.76 -14.69
CA GLU A 237 -1.73 10.07 -15.91
C GLU A 237 -1.20 8.63 -16.01
N SER A 238 -0.04 8.36 -15.42
CA SER A 238 0.58 7.04 -15.40
C SER A 238 -0.17 6.03 -14.53
N VAL A 239 -1.01 6.49 -13.60
CA VAL A 239 -1.73 5.65 -12.65
C VAL A 239 -2.95 5.03 -13.34
N PRO A 240 -3.10 3.68 -13.35
CA PRO A 240 -4.27 3.02 -13.90
C PRO A 240 -5.57 3.48 -13.23
N LEU A 241 -6.70 3.36 -13.93
CA LEU A 241 -8.01 3.64 -13.31
C LEU A 241 -8.26 2.72 -12.12
N PHE A 242 -8.69 3.30 -11.00
CA PHE A 242 -8.97 2.58 -9.77
C PHE A 242 -10.38 2.88 -9.24
N GLY A 243 -11.05 1.86 -8.69
CA GLY A 243 -12.40 1.96 -8.15
C GLY A 243 -12.45 2.43 -6.70
N PRO A 244 -13.65 2.68 -6.15
CA PRO A 244 -14.94 2.76 -6.86
C PRO A 244 -15.04 4.00 -7.77
N PRO A 245 -15.86 3.99 -8.83
CA PRO A 245 -16.12 5.20 -9.63
C PRO A 245 -16.78 6.27 -8.77
N LEU A 246 -16.49 7.55 -9.03
CA LEU A 246 -17.13 8.65 -8.32
C LEU A 246 -18.63 8.71 -8.65
N PRO A 247 -19.50 9.00 -7.67
CA PRO A 247 -20.90 9.28 -7.95
C PRO A 247 -21.04 10.58 -8.77
N SER A 248 -22.19 10.75 -9.41
CA SER A 248 -22.53 11.95 -10.18
C SER A 248 -23.84 12.53 -9.65
N PRO A 249 -23.82 13.66 -8.90
CA PRO A 249 -22.64 14.45 -8.54
C PRO A 249 -21.74 13.76 -7.49
N PRO A 250 -20.45 14.15 -7.35
CA PRO A 250 -19.52 13.51 -6.41
C PRO A 250 -19.70 14.04 -4.98
N VAL A 251 -20.94 13.94 -4.47
CA VAL A 251 -21.39 14.46 -3.18
C VAL A 251 -21.98 13.32 -2.36
N PHE A 252 -21.67 13.29 -1.06
CA PHE A 252 -22.09 12.28 -0.12
C PHE A 252 -22.79 12.94 1.07
N THR A 253 -24.06 12.58 1.28
CA THR A 253 -24.87 13.06 2.42
C THR A 253 -24.81 12.08 3.60
N ASP A 254 -24.58 10.79 3.35
CA ASP A 254 -24.27 9.83 4.40
C ASP A 254 -22.75 9.85 4.68
N HIS A 255 -22.39 10.22 5.91
CA HIS A 255 -20.98 10.39 6.31
C HIS A 255 -20.27 9.04 6.44
N GLN A 256 -20.96 7.99 6.84
CA GLN A 256 -20.35 6.66 6.96
C GLN A 256 -20.13 6.04 5.57
N GLU A 257 -21.09 6.23 4.66
CA GLU A 257 -20.91 5.86 3.26
C GLU A 257 -19.72 6.61 2.64
N PHE A 258 -19.60 7.92 2.89
CA PHE A 258 -18.45 8.71 2.45
C PHE A 258 -17.13 8.16 2.99
N ARG A 259 -17.06 7.83 4.28
CA ARG A 259 -15.88 7.26 4.91
C ARG A 259 -15.47 5.96 4.22
N ASP A 260 -16.40 5.02 4.06
CA ASP A 260 -16.11 3.72 3.48
C ASP A 260 -15.72 3.85 2.01
N PHE A 261 -16.42 4.70 1.25
CA PHE A 261 -16.06 5.03 -0.13
C PHE A 261 -14.64 5.59 -0.21
N LEU A 262 -14.31 6.58 0.62
CA LEU A 262 -13.02 7.24 0.61
C LEU A 262 -11.90 6.25 0.94
N LEU A 263 -12.01 5.47 2.02
CA LEU A 263 -10.98 4.49 2.40
C LEU A 263 -10.72 3.47 1.29
N VAL A 264 -11.77 2.89 0.70
CA VAL A 264 -11.63 1.95 -0.43
C VAL A 264 -10.97 2.64 -1.63
N LYS A 265 -11.38 3.87 -1.93
CA LYS A 265 -10.85 4.65 -3.05
C LYS A 265 -9.35 4.96 -2.87
N LEU A 266 -8.91 5.30 -1.67
CA LEU A 266 -7.49 5.57 -1.37
C LEU A 266 -6.65 4.29 -1.43
N ILE A 267 -7.13 3.19 -0.84
CA ILE A 267 -6.47 1.87 -0.88
C ILE A 267 -6.26 1.41 -2.33
N ASN A 268 -7.32 1.47 -3.14
CA ASN A 268 -7.25 1.07 -4.54
C ASN A 268 -6.36 2.03 -5.35
N GLY A 269 -6.39 3.32 -5.03
CA GLY A 269 -5.49 4.31 -5.61
C GLY A 269 -4.03 3.98 -5.37
N GLU A 270 -3.64 3.72 -4.12
CA GLU A 270 -2.27 3.33 -3.80
C GLU A 270 -1.86 2.03 -4.50
N LYS A 271 -2.73 1.01 -4.47
CA LYS A 271 -2.48 -0.26 -5.18
C LYS A 271 -2.26 -0.05 -6.67
N ALA A 272 -3.06 0.79 -7.33
CA ALA A 272 -2.88 1.13 -8.73
C ALA A 272 -1.58 1.90 -8.99
N THR A 273 -1.18 2.83 -8.11
CA THR A 273 0.10 3.52 -8.24
C THR A 273 1.28 2.55 -8.17
N LEU A 274 1.18 1.49 -7.38
CA LEU A 274 2.24 0.49 -7.26
C LEU A 274 2.43 -0.36 -8.54
N GLU A 275 1.45 -0.37 -9.45
CA GLU A 275 1.54 -1.02 -10.76
C GLU A 275 2.27 -0.15 -11.81
N THR A 276 2.50 1.14 -11.52
CA THR A 276 3.23 2.02 -12.43
C THR A 276 4.69 1.56 -12.58
N PRO A 277 5.34 1.79 -13.75
CA PRO A 277 6.68 1.27 -14.02
C PRO A 277 7.72 1.63 -12.95
N THR A 278 7.66 2.85 -12.40
CA THR A 278 8.61 3.36 -11.42
C THR A 278 8.56 2.58 -10.10
N PHE A 279 7.35 2.26 -9.61
CA PHE A 279 7.17 1.48 -8.38
C PHE A 279 7.32 -0.02 -8.64
N ALA A 280 6.77 -0.53 -9.75
CA ALA A 280 6.88 -1.92 -10.13
C ALA A 280 8.35 -2.38 -10.25
N GLN A 281 9.22 -1.56 -10.89
CA GLN A 281 10.65 -1.88 -10.99
C GLN A 281 11.35 -1.88 -9.63
N LYS A 282 11.05 -0.92 -8.75
CA LYS A 282 11.63 -0.88 -7.39
C LYS A 282 11.21 -2.11 -6.59
N ARG A 283 9.92 -2.46 -6.63
CA ARG A 283 9.36 -3.66 -5.98
C ARG A 283 10.02 -4.94 -6.51
N GLN A 284 10.11 -5.07 -7.83
CA GLN A 284 10.76 -6.21 -8.49
C GLN A 284 12.21 -6.39 -8.03
N ARG A 285 12.98 -5.30 -7.87
CA ARG A 285 14.35 -5.37 -7.33
C ARG A 285 14.38 -5.86 -5.89
N THR A 286 13.49 -5.38 -5.03
CA THR A 286 13.39 -5.83 -3.64
C THR A 286 13.03 -7.32 -3.57
N ILE A 287 12.04 -7.77 -4.34
CA ILE A 287 11.64 -9.18 -4.40
C ILE A 287 12.79 -10.05 -4.93
N ASP A 288 13.47 -9.63 -6.00
CA ASP A 288 14.64 -10.35 -6.54
C ASP A 288 15.75 -10.50 -5.48
N MET A 289 16.05 -9.42 -4.74
CA MET A 289 17.03 -9.44 -3.65
C MET A 289 16.63 -10.43 -2.55
N LEU A 290 15.37 -10.40 -2.09
CA LEU A 290 14.90 -11.28 -1.02
C LEU A 290 14.86 -12.75 -1.46
N ILE A 291 14.39 -13.05 -2.67
CA ILE A 291 14.39 -14.41 -3.23
C ILE A 291 15.84 -14.93 -3.36
N ARG A 292 16.79 -14.10 -3.81
CA ARG A 292 18.20 -14.49 -3.91
C ARG A 292 18.82 -14.76 -2.54
N SER A 293 18.54 -13.92 -1.55
CA SER A 293 18.99 -14.13 -0.16
C SER A 293 18.47 -15.45 0.38
N LEU A 294 17.16 -15.68 0.28
CA LEU A 294 16.53 -16.92 0.73
C LEU A 294 17.09 -18.15 0.01
N TYR A 295 17.36 -18.05 -1.29
CA TYR A 295 17.99 -19.13 -2.05
C TYR A 295 19.42 -19.43 -1.57
N GLN A 296 20.21 -18.41 -1.23
CA GLN A 296 21.57 -18.58 -0.72
C GLN A 296 21.57 -19.27 0.65
N ASP A 297 20.65 -18.87 1.54
CA ASP A 297 20.54 -19.45 2.89
C ASP A 297 20.14 -20.93 2.84
N LEU A 298 19.29 -21.31 1.89
CA LEU A 298 18.79 -22.68 1.73
C LEU A 298 19.73 -23.60 0.94
N MET A 299 20.65 -23.03 0.14
CA MET A 299 21.56 -23.79 -0.74
C MET A 299 23.05 -23.45 -0.51
N PRO A 300 23.58 -23.51 0.74
CA PRO A 300 24.95 -23.06 1.05
C PRO A 300 26.04 -23.92 0.36
N ASP A 301 25.78 -25.21 0.15
CA ASP A 301 26.75 -26.17 -0.40
C ASP A 301 27.07 -25.96 -1.89
N MET A 302 26.35 -25.09 -2.59
CA MET A 302 26.67 -24.75 -3.98
C MET A 302 27.83 -23.76 -4.12
N HIS A 303 28.13 -22.97 -3.09
CA HIS A 303 29.26 -22.02 -3.13
C HIS A 303 30.61 -22.67 -2.76
N LYS A 304 30.60 -23.72 -1.92
CA LYS A 304 31.83 -24.45 -1.58
C LYS A 304 32.41 -25.24 -2.77
N ASN A 305 31.58 -25.63 -3.72
CA ASN A 305 32.01 -26.38 -4.90
C ASN A 305 32.47 -25.51 -6.08
N MET A 306 32.53 -24.17 -5.93
CA MET A 306 33.12 -23.28 -6.95
C MET A 306 34.52 -22.76 -6.58
N LEU A 307 35.06 -23.16 -5.44
CA LEU A 307 36.38 -22.76 -4.95
C LEU A 307 37.40 -23.91 -4.92
N ASN A 308 37.09 -25.05 -5.56
CA ASN A 308 38.02 -26.15 -5.80
C ASN A 308 38.19 -26.40 -7.29
#